data_AF-A0A821D4P5-F1
#
_entry.id   AF-A0A821D4P5-F1
#
_cell.length_a   1.000
_cell.length_b   1.000
_cell.length_c   1.000
_cell.angle_alpha   90.00
_cell.angle_beta   90.00
_cell.angle_gamma   90.00
#
_symmetry.space_group_name_H-M   'P 1'
#
loop_
_entity.id
_entity.type
_entity.pdbx_description
1 polymer ?
#
loop_
_entity_poly.entity_id
_entity_poly.type
_entity_poly.pdbx_seq_one_letter_code
_entity_poly.pdbx_strand_id
1 'polypeptide(L)'
;MLVYTDGYIISAIGPYLANARSNDASITKHIMLNNREGIIDWLEPNAVLIVDRGFRDSLPLLNNLGYKTYMPTFLKQADKQLSTTDAN
;
A
#
# COMPACT_ATOMS: atom_id res chain seq x y z
N MET A 1 -3.48 -0.28 -9.95
CA MET A 1 -3.40 0.89 -10.83
C MET A 1 -2.42 1.86 -10.22
N LEU A 2 -1.53 2.43 -11.03
CA LEU A 2 -0.56 3.44 -10.63
C LEU A 2 -0.99 4.77 -11.24
N VAL A 3 -1.10 5.78 -10.39
CA VAL A 3 -1.55 7.13 -10.76
C VAL A 3 -0.52 8.11 -10.23
N TYR A 4 -0.14 9.07 -11.07
CA TYR A 4 0.79 10.12 -10.68
C TYR A 4 0.08 11.28 -9.99
N THR A 5 0.86 12.20 -9.40
CA THR A 5 0.32 13.31 -8.61
C THR A 5 -0.51 14.30 -9.41
N ASP A 6 -0.38 14.30 -10.73
CA ASP A 6 -1.17 15.11 -11.67
C ASP A 6 -2.47 14.42 -12.12
N GLY A 7 -2.75 13.21 -11.61
CA GLY A 7 -3.97 12.46 -11.89
C GLY A 7 -3.89 11.55 -13.12
N TYR A 8 -2.77 11.51 -13.83
CA TYR A 8 -2.61 10.59 -14.96
C TYR A 8 -2.35 9.16 -14.49
N ILE A 9 -3.07 8.21 -15.10
CA ILE A 9 -2.84 6.78 -14.90
C ILE A 9 -1.62 6.39 -15.74
N ILE A 10 -0.57 5.89 -15.09
CA ILE A 10 0.64 5.44 -15.77
C ILE A 10 0.57 3.95 -16.10
N SER A 11 -0.04 3.15 -15.23
CA SER A 11 -0.13 1.70 -15.43
C SER A 11 -1.32 1.07 -14.71
N ALA A 12 -1.84 -0.01 -15.29
CA ALA A 12 -2.81 -0.90 -14.67
C ALA A 12 -2.25 -2.33 -14.59
N ILE A 13 -1.51 -2.62 -13.51
CA ILE A 13 -0.96 -3.96 -13.25
C ILE A 13 -2.09 -4.93 -12.91
N GLY A 14 -2.36 -5.91 -13.78
CA GLY A 14 -3.42 -6.91 -13.59
C GLY A 14 -4.17 -7.19 -14.91
N PRO A 15 -5.08 -8.18 -14.96
CA PRO A 15 -6.06 -8.50 -13.92
C PRO A 15 -5.61 -9.55 -12.89
N TYR A 16 -6.17 -9.46 -11.69
CA TYR A 16 -6.05 -10.49 -10.65
C TYR A 16 -7.40 -11.18 -10.46
N LEU A 17 -7.38 -12.48 -10.12
CA LEU A 17 -8.59 -13.25 -9.89
C LEU A 17 -9.30 -12.75 -8.62
N ALA A 18 -10.61 -12.54 -8.66
CA ALA A 18 -11.40 -12.16 -7.49
C ALA A 18 -11.63 -13.37 -6.55
N ASN A 19 -10.56 -13.86 -5.93
CA ASN A 19 -10.60 -14.98 -4.98
C ASN A 19 -9.88 -14.61 -3.67
N ALA A 20 -10.10 -15.42 -2.64
CA ALA A 20 -9.53 -15.18 -1.31
C ALA A 20 -7.98 -15.14 -1.27
N ARG A 21 -7.30 -15.64 -2.31
CA ARG A 21 -5.84 -15.64 -2.42
C ARG A 21 -5.28 -14.36 -3.04
N SER A 22 -6.11 -13.56 -3.71
CA SER A 22 -5.71 -12.33 -4.41
C SER A 22 -6.33 -11.12 -3.73
N ASN A 23 -6.04 -10.98 -2.44
CA ASN A 23 -6.40 -9.76 -1.70
C ASN A 23 -5.34 -8.68 -1.91
N ASP A 24 -5.62 -7.47 -1.44
CA ASP A 24 -4.74 -6.31 -1.64
C ASP A 24 -3.31 -6.56 -1.13
N ALA A 25 -3.16 -7.19 0.03
CA ALA A 25 -1.87 -7.52 0.60
C ALA A 25 -1.10 -8.55 -0.24
N SER A 26 -1.74 -9.62 -0.70
CA SER A 26 -1.08 -10.67 -1.49
C SER A 26 -0.72 -10.18 -2.89
N ILE A 27 -1.59 -9.37 -3.50
CA ILE A 27 -1.32 -8.69 -4.78
C ILE A 27 -0.12 -7.75 -4.64
N THR A 28 -0.08 -6.94 -3.57
CA THR A 28 1.04 -6.01 -3.32
C THR A 28 2.36 -6.76 -3.14
N LYS A 29 2.34 -7.86 -2.36
CA LYS A 29 3.52 -8.72 -2.21
C LYS A 29 4.00 -9.25 -3.55
N HIS A 30 3.08 -9.76 -4.38
CA HIS A 30 3.41 -10.25 -5.71
C HIS A 30 4.01 -9.15 -6.60
N ILE A 31 3.45 -7.94 -6.58
CA ILE A 31 3.96 -6.79 -7.36
C ILE A 31 5.39 -6.43 -6.93
N MET A 32 5.61 -6.27 -5.63
CA MET A 32 6.91 -5.84 -5.09
C MET A 32 7.98 -6.91 -5.25
N LEU A 33 7.71 -8.16 -4.88
CA LEU A 33 8.71 -9.24 -4.96
C LEU A 33 9.19 -9.54 -6.38
N ASN A 34 8.32 -9.36 -7.37
CA ASN A 34 8.64 -9.63 -8.76
C ASN A 34 9.05 -8.37 -9.54
N ASN A 35 9.21 -7.22 -8.85
CA ASN A 35 9.42 -5.91 -9.45
C ASN A 35 8.54 -5.69 -10.70
N ARG A 36 7.23 -5.96 -10.58
CA ARG A 36 6.32 -5.94 -11.73
C ARG A 36 6.34 -4.55 -12.37
N GLU A 37 6.62 -4.51 -13.67
CA GLU A 37 6.74 -3.28 -14.46
C GLU A 37 7.81 -2.30 -13.94
N GLY A 38 8.80 -2.80 -13.19
CA GLY A 38 9.89 -1.97 -12.68
C GLY A 38 9.49 -1.05 -11.54
N ILE A 39 8.38 -1.33 -10.84
CA ILE A 39 7.84 -0.42 -9.81
C ILE A 39 8.83 -0.03 -8.70
N ILE A 40 9.77 -0.93 -8.35
CA ILE A 40 10.82 -0.63 -7.35
C ILE A 40 11.73 0.48 -7.87
N ASP A 41 12.02 0.49 -9.18
CA ASP A 41 12.90 1.48 -9.81
C ASP A 41 12.27 2.89 -9.84
N TRP A 42 10.98 2.98 -9.54
CA TRP A 42 10.21 4.23 -9.49
C TRP A 42 10.09 4.77 -8.07
N LEU A 43 10.45 3.97 -7.07
CA LEU A 43 10.43 4.33 -5.67
C LEU A 43 11.82 4.78 -5.25
N GLU A 44 11.88 5.93 -4.59
CA GLU A 44 13.11 6.38 -3.97
C GLU A 44 13.56 5.40 -2.87
N PRO A 45 14.88 5.20 -2.70
CA PRO A 45 15.39 4.44 -1.57
C PRO A 45 14.87 5.01 -0.23
N ASN A 46 14.31 4.15 0.62
CA ASN A 46 13.67 4.52 1.89
C ASN A 46 12.39 5.38 1.75
N ALA A 47 11.71 5.31 0.61
CA ALA A 47 10.42 5.96 0.42
C ALA A 47 9.43 5.65 1.55
N VAL A 48 8.58 6.64 1.83
CA VAL A 48 7.48 6.53 2.78
C VAL A 48 6.25 5.99 2.04
N LEU A 49 5.75 4.85 2.50
CA LEU A 49 4.56 4.21 1.96
C LEU A 49 3.41 4.36 2.95
N ILE A 50 2.37 5.09 2.55
CA ILE A 50 1.12 5.19 3.31
C ILE A 50 0.16 4.18 2.72
N VAL A 51 -0.32 3.25 3.55
CA VAL A 51 -1.19 2.16 3.09
C VAL A 51 -2.49 2.10 3.87
N ASP A 52 -3.54 1.63 3.19
CA ASP A 52 -4.83 1.32 3.81
C ASP A 52 -4.79 -0.03 4.55
N ARG A 53 -5.81 -0.32 5.37
CA ARG A 53 -5.94 -1.53 6.19
C ARG A 53 -5.88 -2.83 5.39
N GLY A 54 -6.39 -2.85 4.16
CA GLY A 54 -6.36 -4.03 3.28
C GLY A 54 -4.93 -4.52 2.98
N PHE A 55 -3.94 -3.65 3.15
CA PHE A 55 -2.52 -3.92 2.90
C PHE A 55 -1.74 -4.28 4.15
N ARG A 56 -2.39 -4.35 5.33
CA ARG A 56 -1.70 -4.60 6.62
C ARG A 56 -0.73 -5.79 6.56
N ASP A 57 -1.13 -6.87 5.91
CA ASP A 57 -0.33 -8.09 5.87
C ASP A 57 0.89 -7.98 4.94
N SER A 58 0.99 -6.94 4.11
CA SER A 58 2.17 -6.65 3.28
C SER A 58 3.22 -5.80 3.99
N LEU A 59 2.88 -5.14 5.11
CA LEU A 59 3.78 -4.26 5.86
C LEU A 59 5.14 -4.90 6.20
N PRO A 60 5.21 -6.16 6.70
CA PRO A 60 6.51 -6.76 7.02
C PRO A 60 7.42 -6.88 5.79
N LEU A 61 6.86 -7.20 4.62
CA LEU A 61 7.63 -7.26 3.37
C LEU A 61 8.14 -5.87 2.99
N LEU A 62 7.27 -4.87 3.01
CA LEU A 62 7.62 -3.51 2.62
C LEU A 62 8.72 -2.93 3.51
N ASN A 63 8.65 -3.16 4.82
CA ASN A 63 9.70 -2.76 5.76
C ASN A 63 11.01 -3.53 5.51
N ASN A 64 10.94 -4.83 5.20
CA ASN A 64 12.13 -5.62 4.86
C ASN A 64 12.80 -5.16 3.55
N LEU A 65 12.03 -4.58 2.63
CA LEU A 65 12.56 -3.95 1.41
C LEU A 65 13.17 -2.56 1.68
N GLY A 66 13.17 -2.09 2.93
CA GLY A 66 13.77 -0.82 3.34
C GLY A 66 12.82 0.38 3.30
N TYR A 67 11.53 0.18 3.01
CA TYR A 67 10.56 1.28 2.99
C TYR A 67 10.04 1.59 4.39
N LYS A 68 9.70 2.85 4.63
CA LYS A 68 9.00 3.26 5.86
C LYS A 68 7.51 3.16 5.64
N THR A 69 6.83 2.24 6.31
CA THR A 69 5.39 2.09 6.14
C THR A 69 4.58 2.76 7.26
N TYR A 70 3.52 3.46 6.89
CA TYR A 70 2.53 4.00 7.82
C TYR A 70 1.13 3.55 7.40
N MET A 71 0.29 3.22 8.37
CA MET A 71 -1.12 2.93 8.16
C MET A 71 -1.90 3.94 9.01
N PRO A 72 -2.69 4.84 8.40
CA PRO A 72 -3.48 5.82 9.15
C PRO A 72 -4.40 5.14 10.16
N THR A 73 -4.60 5.80 11.30
CA THR A 73 -5.47 5.31 12.37
C THR A 73 -6.93 5.36 11.92
N PHE A 74 -7.69 4.32 12.24
CA PHE A 74 -9.11 4.26 11.98
C PHE A 74 -9.91 4.69 13.22
N LEU A 75 -11.07 5.27 12.97
CA LEU A 75 -12.08 5.44 14.00
C LEU A 75 -12.44 4.09 14.61
N LYS A 76 -12.53 4.04 15.94
CA LYS A 76 -13.15 2.88 16.59
C LYS A 76 -14.63 2.87 16.23
N GLN A 77 -15.26 1.71 16.29
CA GLN A 77 -16.62 1.49 15.79
C GLN A 77 -17.69 2.42 16.40
N ALA A 78 -17.44 2.98 17.58
CA ALA A 78 -18.33 3.92 18.27
C ALA A 78 -17.90 5.40 18.12
N ASP A 79 -16.72 5.67 17.57
CA ASP A 79 -16.15 7.00 17.50
C ASP A 79 -16.51 7.66 16.18
N LYS A 80 -16.91 8.94 16.25
CA LYS A 80 -17.19 9.77 15.06
C LYS A 80 -15.96 10.53 14.57
N GLN A 81 -14.92 10.63 15.40
CA GLN A 81 -13.71 11.39 15.12
C GLN A 81 -12.51 10.74 15.83
N LEU A 82 -11.32 10.84 15.24
CA LEU A 82 -10.07 10.42 15.87
C LEU A 82 -9.79 11.31 17.08
N SER A 83 -9.06 10.78 18.07
CA SER A 83 -8.58 11.65 19.14
C SER A 83 -7.62 12.70 18.58
N THR A 84 -7.46 13.84 19.27
CA THR A 84 -6.48 14.87 18.87
C THR A 84 -5.07 14.29 18.72
N THR A 85 -4.73 13.28 19.52
CA THR A 85 -3.43 12.60 19.48
C THR A 85 -3.31 11.66 18.27
N ASP A 86 -4.39 10.99 17.87
CA ASP A 86 -4.38 10.05 16.74
C ASP A 86 -4.54 10.74 15.37
N ALA A 87 -4.90 12.03 15.38
CA ALA A 87 -5.12 12.84 14.18
C ALA A 87 -3.91 13.73 13.79
N ASN A 88 -2.92 13.89 14.67
CA ASN A 88 -1.69 14.67 14.44
C ASN A 88 -0.49 13.75 14.26
#